data_AF-A0A848WL54-F1
#
_entry.id   AF-A0A848WL54-F1
#
_cell.length_a   1.000
_cell.length_b   1.000
_cell.length_c   1.000
_cell.angle_alpha   90.00
_cell.angle_beta   90.00
_cell.angle_gamma   90.00
#
_symmetry.space_group_name_H-M   'P 1'
#
loop_
_entity.id
_entity.type
_entity.pdbx_description
1 polymer ?
#
loop_
_entity_poly.entity_id
_entity_poly.type
_entity_poly.pdbx_seq_one_letter_code
_entity_poly.pdbx_strand_id
1 'polypeptide(L)' 'MIEHIGLWLIIAMSANMWALTYVLQSDASLTVRAIWVIVLLIPVMGFLVWFLLGPRARSV' A
#
# COMPACT_ATOMS: atom_id res chain seq x y z
N MET A 1 -10.30 17.44 20.09
CA MET A 1 -10.69 16.22 19.34
C MET A 1 -10.43 16.39 17.83
N ILE A 2 -9.28 16.96 17.45
CA ILE A 2 -8.79 17.07 16.04
C ILE A 2 -7.24 17.05 16.05
N GLU A 3 -6.61 17.21 17.23
CA GLU A 3 -5.16 17.44 17.37
C GLU A 3 -4.25 16.34 16.78
N HIS A 4 -4.78 15.15 16.51
CA HIS A 4 -3.99 14.02 16.01
C HIS A 4 -4.21 13.71 14.52
N ILE A 5 -5.12 14.40 13.81
CA ILE A 5 -5.40 14.10 12.40
C ILE A 5 -4.16 14.23 11.51
N GLY A 6 -3.28 15.21 11.79
CA GLY A 6 -2.02 15.37 11.07
C GLY A 6 -1.08 14.17 11.21
N LEU A 7 -0.98 13.59 12.41
CA LEU A 7 -0.17 12.39 12.66
C LEU A 7 -0.73 11.17 11.92
N TRP A 8 -2.05 10.98 11.95
CA TRP A 8 -2.70 9.88 11.25
C TRP A 8 -2.52 9.95 9.72
N LEU A 9 -2.56 11.15 9.15
CA LEU A 9 -2.31 11.37 7.72
C LEU A 9 -0.87 11.02 7.32
N ILE A 10 0.11 11.41 8.14
CA ILE A 10 1.53 11.10 7.90
C ILE A 10 1.74 9.58 7.92
N ILE A 11 1.21 8.89 8.93
CA ILE A 11 1.31 7.43 9.06
C ILE A 11 0.64 6.75 7.85
N ALA A 12 -0.58 7.15 7.49
CA ALA A 12 -1.30 6.56 6.37
C ALA A 12 -0.57 6.76 5.04
N MET A 13 0.01 7.95 4.80
CA MET A 13 0.81 8.21 3.59
C MET A 13 2.10 7.41 3.56
N SER A 14 2.85 7.36 4.66
CA SER A 14 4.08 6.55 4.74
C SER A 14 3.80 5.06 4.54
N ALA A 15 2.71 4.55 5.12
CA ALA A 15 2.26 3.17 4.94
C ALA A 15 1.88 2.89 3.47
N ASN A 16 1.22 3.83 2.80
CA ASN A 16 0.88 3.69 1.39
C ASN A 16 2.12 3.65 0.47
N MET A 17 3.14 4.48 0.75
CA MET A 17 4.42 4.41 0.03
C MET A 17 5.13 3.08 0.25
N TRP A 18 5.14 2.57 1.48
CA TRP A 18 5.71 1.26 1.80
C TRP A 18 4.99 0.12 1.09
N ALA A 19 3.66 0.13 1.05
CA ALA A 19 2.89 -0.85 0.27
C ALA A 19 3.24 -0.80 -1.22
N LEU A 20 3.37 0.41 -1.79
CA LEU A 20 3.72 0.60 -3.19
C LEU A 20 5.10 0.00 -3.52
N THR A 21 6.11 0.20 -2.67
CA THR A 21 7.45 -0.37 -2.92
C THR A 21 7.44 -1.90 -2.89
N TYR A 22 6.58 -2.52 -2.08
CA TYR A 22 6.42 -3.97 -2.07
C TYR A 22 5.71 -4.48 -3.33
N VAL A 23 4.65 -3.79 -3.80
CA VAL A 23 4.00 -4.14 -5.08
C VAL A 23 5.00 -4.07 -6.23
N LEU A 24 5.81 -3.01 -6.28
CA LEU A 24 6.83 -2.79 -7.31
C LEU A 24 8.02 -3.75 -7.23
N GLN A 25 8.25 -4.40 -6.09
CA GLN A 25 9.30 -5.40 -5.90
C GLN A 25 8.77 -6.85 -5.93
N SER A 26 7.46 -7.04 -6.04
CA SER A 26 6.86 -8.38 -6.08
C SER A 26 7.14 -9.09 -7.42
N ASP A 27 7.31 -10.42 -7.40
CA ASP A 27 7.41 -11.25 -8.62
C ASP A 27 6.06 -11.45 -9.32
N ALA A 28 5.03 -10.68 -8.95
CA ALA A 28 3.73 -10.72 -9.58
C ALA A 28 3.78 -10.18 -11.02
N SER A 29 2.94 -10.74 -11.90
CA SER A 29 2.83 -10.28 -13.29
C SER A 29 2.45 -8.80 -13.37
N LEU A 30 2.78 -8.16 -14.50
CA LEU A 30 2.51 -6.74 -14.74
C LEU A 30 1.04 -6.37 -14.47
N THR A 31 0.10 -7.21 -14.90
CA THR A 31 -1.34 -7.02 -14.71
C THR A 31 -1.72 -7.01 -13.23
N VAL A 32 -1.16 -7.92 -12.43
CA VAL A 32 -1.43 -7.99 -10.98
C VAL A 32 -0.85 -6.75 -10.30
N ARG A 33 0.37 -6.35 -10.63
CA ARG A 33 0.97 -5.11 -10.11
C ARG A 33 0.12 -3.88 -10.43
N ALA A 34 -0.38 -3.75 -11.67
CA ALA A 34 -1.21 -2.62 -12.09
C ALA A 34 -2.52 -2.52 -11.28
N ILE A 35 -3.18 -3.65 -11.01
CA ILE A 35 -4.39 -3.70 -10.17
C ILE A 35 -4.09 -3.18 -8.76
N TRP A 36 -2.97 -3.62 -8.17
CA TRP A 36 -2.60 -3.20 -6.81
C TRP A 36 -2.23 -1.73 -6.71
N VAL A 37 -1.59 -1.16 -7.75
CA VAL A 37 -1.33 0.28 -7.83
C VAL A 37 -2.64 1.08 -7.85
N ILE A 38 -3.65 0.62 -8.60
CA ILE A 38 -4.97 1.27 -8.64
C ILE A 38 -5.67 1.17 -7.28
N VAL A 39 -5.58 0.02 -6.60
CA VAL A 39 -6.16 -0.16 -5.26
C VAL A 39 -5.51 0.79 -4.24
N LEU A 40 -4.20 0.99 -4.30
CA LEU A 40 -3.45 1.90 -3.42
C LEU A 40 -3.75 3.40 -3.65
N LEU A 41 -4.52 3.76 -4.68
CA LEU A 41 -5.03 5.14 -4.84
C LEU A 41 -6.05 5.50 -3.74
N ILE A 42 -6.66 4.51 -3.10
CA ILE A 42 -7.53 4.68 -1.95
C ILE A 42 -6.69 4.46 -0.69
N PRO A 43 -6.16 5.51 -0.01
CA PRO A 43 -5.00 5.33 0.88
C PRO A 43 -5.29 4.42 2.08
N VAL A 44 -6.45 4.58 2.71
CA VAL A 44 -6.80 3.83 3.93
C VAL A 44 -7.28 2.43 3.57
N MET A 45 -8.31 2.32 2.72
CA MET A 45 -8.90 1.03 2.36
C MET A 45 -7.96 0.20 1.47
N GLY A 46 -7.27 0.84 0.52
CA GLY A 46 -6.33 0.19 -0.37
C GLY A 46 -5.12 -0.35 0.36
N PHE A 47 -4.58 0.40 1.34
CA PHE A 47 -3.53 -0.11 2.22
C PHE A 47 -4.01 -1.31 3.04
N LEU A 48 -5.22 -1.27 3.62
CA LEU A 48 -5.76 -2.39 4.39
C LEU A 48 -5.96 -3.65 3.54
N VAL A 49 -6.51 -3.51 2.33
CA VAL A 49 -6.71 -4.64 1.41
C VAL A 49 -5.36 -5.21 0.96
N TRP A 50 -4.39 -4.34 0.64
CA TRP A 50 -3.04 -4.76 0.31
C TRP A 50 -2.34 -5.42 1.49
N PHE A 51 -2.58 -4.94 2.71
CA PHE A 51 -1.98 -5.52 3.91
C PHE A 51 -2.45 -6.97 4.12
N LEU A 52 -3.65 -7.34 3.69
CA LEU A 52 -4.17 -8.71 3.84
C LEU A 52 -3.88 -9.60 2.63
N LEU A 53 -4.05 -9.07 1.41
CA LEU A 53 -4.06 -9.86 0.16
C LEU A 53 -2.98 -9.43 -0.84
N GLY A 54 -2.22 -8.38 -0.51
CA GLY A 54 -1.25 -7.76 -1.39
C GLY A 54 -0.04 -8.64 -1.71
N PRO A 55 0.52 -8.51 -2.92
CA PRO A 55 1.68 -9.26 -3.35
C PRO A 55 2.88 -8.85 -2.49
N ARG A 56 3.57 -9.85 -1.95
CA ARG A 56 4.73 -9.62 -1.08
C ARG A 56 6.00 -9.57 -1.90
N ALA A 57 6.96 -8.78 -1.43
CA ALA A 57 8.32 -8.81 -1.94
C ALA A 57 8.92 -10.20 -1.70
N ARG A 58 9.70 -10.69 -2.66
CA ARG A 58 10.41 -11.97 -2.53
C ARG A 58 11.45 -11.86 -1.41
N SER A 59 11.43 -12.82 -0.49
CA SER A 59 12.58 -13.07 0.37
C SER A 59 13.67 -13.67 -0.52
N VAL A 60 14.68 -12.87 -0.84
CA VAL A 60 15.91 -13.32 -1.50
C VAL A 60 16.59 -14.36 -0.62
#